data_AF-A0A081HXX2-F1
#
_entry.id   AF-A0A081HXX2-F1
#
_cell.length_a   1.000
_cell.length_b   1.000
_cell.length_c   1.000
_cell.angle_alpha   90.00
_cell.angle_beta   90.00
_cell.angle_gamma   90.00
#
_symmetry.space_group_name_H-M   'P 1'
#
loop_
_entity.id
_entity.type
_entity.pdbx_description
1 polymer ?
#
loop_
_entity_poly.entity_id
_entity_poly.type
_entity_poly.pdbx_seq_one_letter_code
_entity_poly.pdbx_strand_id
1 'polypeptide(L)'
;MRVGGDPHLTRHRLHRFLAWCIDSQIPELLTLATTIDTWWPEINAFIATGITNARTEGYNRLVKQVKRAACGFRNRENSARRIRFHCTRKQRAATQTSC
;
A
#
# COMPACT_ATOMS: atom_id res chain seq x y z
N MET A 1 -7.00 -1.33 15.43
CA MET A 1 -6.58 -0.17 14.61
C MET A 1 -7.08 1.07 15.32
N ARG A 2 -6.23 2.08 15.57
CA ARG A 2 -6.72 3.36 16.11
C ARG A 2 -7.52 4.04 15.01
N VAL A 3 -8.81 4.23 15.26
CA VAL A 3 -9.72 4.94 14.36
C VAL A 3 -9.73 6.41 14.78
N GLY A 4 -9.57 7.32 13.82
CA GLY A 4 -9.67 8.77 14.03
C GLY A 4 -8.40 9.41 14.61
N GLY A 5 -7.54 9.93 13.73
CA GLY A 5 -6.55 10.94 14.12
C GLY A 5 -7.24 12.31 14.27
N ASP A 6 -6.88 13.08 15.29
CA ASP A 6 -7.32 14.48 15.41
C ASP A 6 -6.90 15.26 14.15
N PRO A 7 -7.85 15.79 13.35
CA PRO A 7 -7.54 16.48 12.09
C PRO A 7 -6.63 17.70 12.27
N HIS A 8 -6.79 18.44 13.36
CA HIS A 8 -6.00 19.64 13.63
C HIS A 8 -4.56 19.26 13.94
N LEU A 9 -4.37 18.28 14.83
CA LEU A 9 -3.05 17.75 15.15
C LEU A 9 -2.37 17.13 13.93
N THR A 10 -3.12 16.43 13.10
CA THR A 10 -2.61 15.78 11.87
C THR A 10 -2.12 16.83 10.86
N ARG A 11 -2.91 17.87 10.59
CA ARG A 11 -2.53 18.98 9.71
C ARG A 11 -1.33 19.75 10.25
N HIS A 12 -1.31 20.03 11.56
CA HIS A 12 -0.19 20.72 12.20
C HIS A 12 1.12 19.93 12.06
N ARG A 13 1.08 18.62 12.28
CA ARG A 13 2.24 17.74 12.12
C ARG A 13 2.72 17.65 10.68
N LEU A 14 1.81 17.55 9.71
CA LEU A 14 2.17 17.59 8.30
C LEU A 14 2.90 18.89 7.96
N HIS A 15 2.32 20.03 8.33
CA HIS A 15 2.93 21.33 8.04
C HIS A 15 4.33 21.44 8.62
N ARG A 16 4.52 21.05 9.89
CA ARG A 16 5.83 21.05 10.54
C ARG A 16 6.83 20.13 9.83
N PHE A 17 6.39 18.96 9.38
CA PHE A 17 7.25 18.01 8.65
C PHE A 17 7.67 18.57 7.29
N LEU A 18 6.72 19.10 6.50
CA LEU A 18 7.01 19.66 5.18
C LEU A 18 7.93 20.88 5.28
N ALA A 19 7.69 21.77 6.24
CA ALA A 19 8.56 22.92 6.50
C ALA A 19 9.99 22.47 6.82
N TRP A 20 10.16 21.48 7.70
CA TRP A 20 11.49 20.93 8.03
C TRP A 20 12.20 20.33 6.80
N CYS A 21 11.49 19.60 5.95
CA CYS A 21 12.06 19.08 4.71
C CYS A 21 12.51 20.19 3.76
N ILE A 22 11.73 21.27 3.63
CA ILE A 22 12.05 22.43 2.80
C ILE A 22 13.27 23.18 3.35
N ASP A 23 13.29 23.42 4.67
CA ASP A 23 14.37 24.14 5.34
C ASP A 23 15.71 23.39 5.27
N SER A 24 15.68 22.06 5.16
CA SER A 24 16.89 21.24 5.08
C SER A 24 17.77 21.51 3.84
N GLN A 25 17.18 22.03 2.76
CA GLN A 25 17.82 22.21 1.45
C GLN A 25 18.49 20.94 0.88
N ILE A 26 18.12 19.75 1.38
CA ILE A 26 18.58 18.46 0.86
C ILE A 26 17.66 18.05 -0.30
N PRO A 27 18.17 17.85 -1.53
CA PRO A 27 17.33 17.55 -2.70
C PRO A 27 16.40 16.34 -2.51
N GLU A 28 16.86 15.30 -1.82
CA GLU A 28 16.09 14.11 -1.50
C GLU A 28 14.93 14.42 -0.56
N LEU A 29 15.13 15.32 0.41
CA LEU A 29 14.07 15.74 1.34
C LEU A 29 13.06 16.69 0.68
N LEU A 30 13.50 17.52 -0.26
CA LEU A 30 12.59 18.31 -1.10
C LEU A 30 11.70 17.39 -1.96
N THR A 31 12.31 16.37 -2.56
CA THR A 31 11.58 15.37 -3.35
C THR A 31 10.60 14.58 -2.48
N LEU A 32 11.01 14.22 -1.26
CA LEU A 32 10.14 13.57 -0.27
C LEU A 32 8.96 14.47 0.11
N ALA A 33 9.18 15.75 0.40
CA ALA A 33 8.12 16.70 0.74
C ALA A 33 7.09 16.81 -0.38
N THR A 34 7.54 16.99 -1.62
CA THR A 34 6.66 17.03 -2.81
C THR A 34 5.85 15.74 -2.95
N THR A 35 6.49 14.58 -2.73
CA THR A 35 5.81 13.29 -2.81
C THR A 35 4.74 13.17 -1.72
N ILE A 36 5.07 13.50 -0.47
CA ILE A 36 4.13 13.41 0.65
C ILE A 36 2.95 14.37 0.47
N ASP A 37 3.20 15.59 0.01
CA ASP A 37 2.15 16.57 -0.26
C ASP A 37 1.21 16.09 -1.38
N THR A 38 1.77 15.56 -2.47
CA THR A 38 1.01 15.00 -3.59
C THR A 38 0.07 13.86 -3.16
N TRP A 39 0.55 12.98 -2.29
CA TRP A 39 -0.18 11.79 -1.81
C TRP A 39 -0.90 12.01 -0.47
N TRP A 40 -0.97 13.25 0.01
CA TRP A 40 -1.57 13.56 1.30
C TRP A 40 -3.05 13.13 1.40
N PRO A 41 -3.92 13.30 0.38
CA PRO A 41 -5.31 12.85 0.48
C PRO A 41 -5.44 11.37 0.84
N GLU A 42 -4.64 10.50 0.23
CA GLU A 42 -4.63 9.05 0.47
C GLU A 42 -4.05 8.70 1.85
N ILE A 43 -2.96 9.36 2.25
CA ILE A 43 -2.35 9.18 3.57
C ILE A 43 -3.34 9.59 4.67
N ASN A 44 -4.00 10.74 4.50
CA ASN A 44 -5.00 11.25 5.43
C ASN A 44 -6.23 10.31 5.47
N ALA A 45 -6.65 9.76 4.34
CA ALA A 45 -7.72 8.76 4.29
C ALA A 45 -7.36 7.51 5.12
N PHE A 46 -6.12 7.02 5.04
CA PHE A 46 -5.65 5.92 5.89
C PHE A 46 -5.65 6.30 7.38
N ILE A 47 -5.17 7.50 7.75
CA ILE A 47 -5.15 7.96 9.15
C ILE A 47 -6.57 8.08 9.72
N ALA A 48 -7.50 8.62 8.93
CA ALA A 48 -8.88 8.83 9.36
C ALA A 48 -9.67 7.51 9.48
N THR A 49 -9.54 6.64 8.48
CA THR A 49 -10.40 5.45 8.34
C THR A 49 -9.75 4.16 8.84
N GLY A 50 -8.42 4.11 8.95
CA GLY A 50 -7.66 2.89 9.18
C GLY A 50 -7.66 1.90 8.01
N ILE A 51 -8.28 2.24 6.87
CA ILE A 51 -8.35 1.36 5.70
C ILE A 51 -6.98 1.31 5.02
N THR A 52 -6.45 0.09 4.87
CA THR A 52 -5.08 -0.12 4.37
C THR A 52 -5.07 -0.83 3.02
N ASN A 53 -4.05 -0.55 2.20
CA ASN A 53 -3.81 -1.28 0.95
C ASN A 53 -3.21 -2.68 1.17
N ALA A 54 -3.03 -3.12 2.42
CA ALA A 54 -2.33 -4.36 2.75
C ALA A 54 -2.95 -5.60 2.09
N ARG A 55 -4.29 -5.62 1.94
CA ARG A 55 -4.99 -6.70 1.23
C ARG A 55 -4.57 -6.77 -0.24
N THR A 56 -4.59 -5.64 -0.94
CA THR A 56 -4.19 -5.57 -2.36
C THR A 56 -2.71 -5.88 -2.54
N GLU A 57 -1.84 -5.37 -1.65
CA GLU A 57 -0.41 -5.69 -1.66
C GLU A 57 -0.15 -7.18 -1.42
N GLY A 58 -0.93 -7.79 -0.53
CA GLY A 58 -0.91 -9.23 -0.31
C GLY A 58 -1.24 -10.04 -1.56
N TYR A 59 -2.17 -9.57 -2.40
CA TYR A 59 -2.46 -10.15 -3.70
C TYR A 59 -1.35 -9.87 -4.73
N ASN A 60 -0.85 -8.63 -4.81
CA ASN A 60 0.26 -8.28 -5.70
C ASN A 60 1.50 -9.14 -5.42
N ARG A 61 1.81 -9.41 -4.15
CA ARG A 61 2.91 -10.30 -3.76
C ARG A 61 2.68 -11.73 -4.24
N LEU A 62 1.46 -12.26 -4.11
CA LEU A 62 1.10 -13.59 -4.60
C LEU A 62 1.21 -13.67 -6.12
N VAL A 63 0.69 -12.67 -6.85
CA VAL A 63 0.82 -12.58 -8.31
C VAL A 63 2.28 -12.58 -8.73
N LYS A 64 3.12 -11.76 -8.09
CA LYS A 64 4.58 -11.71 -8.35
C LYS A 64 5.23 -13.07 -8.07
N GLN A 65 4.82 -13.78 -7.02
CA GLN A 65 5.32 -15.11 -6.70
C GLN A 65 4.95 -16.15 -7.77
N VAL A 66 3.69 -16.15 -8.23
CA VAL A 66 3.23 -17.06 -9.31
C VAL A 66 4.00 -16.80 -10.61
N LYS A 67 4.22 -15.53 -10.96
CA LYS A 67 5.03 -15.15 -12.13
C LYS A 67 6.48 -15.62 -12.01
N ARG A 68 7.11 -15.44 -10.85
CA ARG A 68 8.49 -15.90 -10.58
C ARG A 68 8.61 -17.42 -10.66
N ALA A 69 7.71 -18.16 -10.02
CA ALA A 69 7.73 -19.63 -10.02
C ALA A 69 7.47 -20.24 -11.41
N ALA A 70 6.79 -19.50 -12.30
CA ALA A 70 6.55 -19.93 -13.67
C ALA A 70 7.69 -19.61 -14.64
N CYS A 71 8.69 -18.81 -14.22
CA CYS A 71 9.72 -18.25 -15.11
C CYS A 71 9.14 -17.49 -16.33
N GLY A 72 7.99 -16.84 -16.12
CA GLY A 72 7.22 -16.17 -17.18
C GLY A 72 6.12 -17.03 -17.80
N PHE A 73 5.15 -16.37 -18.44
CA PHE A 73 4.05 -17.03 -19.13
C PHE A 73 4.05 -16.60 -20.59
N ARG A 74 3.98 -17.58 -21.51
CA ARG A 74 3.81 -17.31 -22.94
C ARG A 74 2.38 -16.89 -23.28
N ASN A 75 1.39 -17.44 -22.58
CA ASN A 75 -0.03 -17.15 -22.79
C ASN A 75 -0.61 -16.39 -21.58
N ARG A 76 -1.23 -15.23 -21.84
CA ARG A 76 -1.86 -14.38 -20.83
C ARG A 76 -3.02 -15.07 -20.11
N GLU A 77 -3.84 -15.86 -20.79
CA GLU A 77 -4.92 -16.61 -20.17
C GLU A 77 -4.40 -17.63 -19.15
N ASN A 78 -3.33 -18.35 -19.49
CA ASN A 78 -2.72 -19.30 -18.56
C ASN A 78 -2.16 -18.59 -17.33
N SER A 79 -1.60 -17.39 -17.51
CA SER A 79 -1.17 -16.56 -16.38
C SER A 79 -2.34 -16.17 -15.47
N ALA A 80 -3.48 -15.76 -16.06
CA ALA A 80 -4.67 -15.35 -15.33
C ALA A 80 -5.31 -16.53 -14.58
N ARG A 81 -5.42 -17.70 -15.23
CA ARG A 81 -5.93 -18.94 -14.61
C ARG A 81 -5.09 -19.34 -13.40
N ARG A 82 -3.77 -19.31 -13.53
CA ARG A 82 -2.84 -19.70 -12.45
C ARG A 82 -2.87 -18.71 -11.29
N ILE A 83 -2.89 -17.41 -11.58
CA ILE A 83 -3.07 -16.36 -10.57
C ILE A 83 -4.39 -16.57 -9.80
N ARG A 84 -5.50 -16.77 -10.52
CA ARG A 84 -6.82 -16.98 -9.92
C ARG A 84 -6.82 -18.19 -8.99
N PHE A 85 -6.27 -19.33 -9.45
CA PHE A 85 -6.14 -20.54 -8.63
C PHE A 85 -5.41 -20.27 -7.32
N HIS A 86 -4.26 -19.58 -7.36
CA HIS A 86 -3.49 -19.28 -6.16
C HIS A 86 -4.20 -18.29 -5.22
N CYS A 87 -4.86 -17.25 -5.77
CA CYS A 87 -5.67 -16.32 -4.97
C CYS A 87 -6.82 -17.04 -4.25
N THR A 88 -7.60 -17.85 -4.97
CA THR A 88 -8.70 -18.63 -4.38
C THR A 88 -8.20 -19.61 -3.31
N ARG A 89 -7.08 -20.30 -3.56
CA ARG A 89 -6.49 -21.23 -2.59
C ARG A 89 -6.07 -20.50 -1.31
N LYS A 90 -5.43 -19.33 -1.43
CA LYS A 90 -5.01 -18.51 -0.29
C LYS A 90 -6.22 -17.97 0.50
N GLN A 91 -7.27 -17.55 -0.19
CA GLN A 91 -8.50 -17.10 0.45
C GLN A 91 -9.14 -18.24 1.26
N ARG A 92 -9.29 -19.43 0.68
CA ARG A 92 -9.85 -20.61 1.37
C ARG A 92 -9.06 -20.99 2.61
N ALA A 93 -7.73 -21.00 2.53
CA ALA A 93 -6.87 -21.30 3.68
C ALA A 93 -7.07 -20.27 4.80
N ALA A 94 -7.12 -18.97 4.48
CA ALA A 94 -7.36 -17.93 5.48
C ALA A 94 -8.74 -18.06 6.15
N THR A 95 -9.77 -18.44 5.39
CA THR A 95 -11.12 -18.71 5.94
C THR A 95 -11.10 -19.89 6.91
N GLN A 96 -10.39 -20.98 6.58
CA GLN A 96 -10.26 -22.15 7.47
C GLN A 96 -9.53 -21.83 8.78
N THR A 97 -8.52 -20.97 8.76
CA THR A 97 -7.74 -20.60 9.96
C THR A 97 -8.46 -19.59 10.87
N SER A 98 -9.56 -18.99 10.42
CA SER A 98 -10.30 -17.98 11.18
C SER A 98 -11.50 -18.55 11.97
N CYS A 99 -11.72 -19.87 11.89
CA CYS A 99 -12.67 -20.62 12.72
C CYS A 99 -11.90 -21.37 13.82
#